data_AF-F9XJF1-F1
#
_entry.id   AF-F9XJF1-F1
#
_cell.length_a   1.000
_cell.length_b   1.000
_cell.length_c   1.000
_cell.angle_alpha   90.00
_cell.angle_beta   90.00
_cell.angle_gamma   90.00
#
_symmetry.space_group_name_H-M   'P 1'
#
loop_
_entity.id
_entity.type
_entity.pdbx_description
1 polymer ?
#
loop_
_entity_poly.entity_id
_entity_poly.type
_entity_poly.pdbx_seq_one_letter_code
_entity_poly.pdbx_strand_id
1 'polypeptide(L)'
;MPATTSTDLAVQEPPKVHPDAAEIIRQIEFYLSDDNLPGDAHLLARTGPTGDGWVSINELFGFKKMRNYKPRTLAKQALLMSDKLIVNGKFIRRKDPLTVPLHVTPAINDDRVKSKLVIDKPWLTKGMLKPTGFEEGATEGPLKPEEYAAQRKLFDPEMDFTIRIEYAVTKYLSKRKMHQKTANIFIKFLLFGGFDGGQNMFTGGLDEKAMEEYDKDEIMQMKVCW
;
A
#
# COMPACT_ATOMS: atom_id res chain seq x y z
N MET A 1 -53.83 11.65 -32.01
CA MET A 1 -53.01 12.64 -31.27
C MET A 1 -52.57 12.01 -29.97
N PRO A 2 -51.27 11.75 -29.81
CA PRO A 2 -50.58 12.31 -28.66
C PRO A 2 -49.27 13.01 -29.05
N ALA A 3 -48.91 13.98 -28.24
CA ALA A 3 -48.02 15.08 -28.53
C ALA A 3 -46.54 14.71 -28.58
N THR A 4 -45.85 15.32 -29.54
CA THR A 4 -44.39 15.44 -29.64
C THR A 4 -43.87 16.34 -28.51
N THR A 5 -43.00 15.82 -27.66
CA THR A 5 -42.13 16.65 -26.80
C THR A 5 -40.74 16.63 -27.41
N SER A 6 -40.46 17.64 -28.23
CA SER A 6 -39.10 18.03 -28.61
C SER A 6 -38.40 18.57 -27.36
N THR A 7 -37.53 17.76 -26.77
CA THR A 7 -36.60 18.21 -25.75
C THR A 7 -35.32 18.68 -26.43
N ASP A 8 -35.22 20.01 -26.50
CA ASP A 8 -34.04 20.86 -26.51
C ASP A 8 -32.69 20.24 -26.89
N LEU A 9 -32.22 20.64 -28.07
CA LEU A 9 -30.83 20.55 -28.50
C LEU A 9 -29.99 21.51 -27.64
N ALA A 10 -29.23 20.95 -26.70
CA ALA A 10 -28.20 21.68 -25.99
C ALA A 10 -27.16 22.23 -26.99
N VAL A 11 -27.15 23.55 -27.14
CA VAL A 11 -26.09 24.32 -27.82
C VAL A 11 -24.78 24.00 -27.12
N GLN A 12 -23.92 23.20 -27.76
CA GLN A 12 -22.54 23.00 -27.32
C GLN A 12 -21.75 24.28 -27.60
N GLU A 13 -21.54 25.06 -26.54
CA GLU A 13 -20.61 26.19 -26.51
C GLU A 13 -19.19 25.68 -26.85
N PRO A 14 -18.43 26.36 -27.74
CA PRO A 14 -17.13 25.87 -28.19
C PRO A 14 -16.20 25.65 -26.98
N PRO A 15 -15.41 24.56 -26.95
CA PRO A 15 -14.57 24.25 -25.81
C PRO A 15 -13.62 25.42 -25.57
N LYS A 16 -13.73 26.05 -24.41
CA LYS A 16 -12.91 27.20 -24.01
C LYS A 16 -11.47 26.71 -23.86
N VAL A 17 -10.72 26.72 -24.95
CA VAL A 17 -9.35 26.23 -24.98
C VAL A 17 -8.49 27.13 -24.09
N HIS A 18 -7.62 26.54 -23.26
CA HIS A 18 -6.65 27.34 -22.50
C HIS A 18 -5.77 28.12 -23.48
N PRO A 19 -5.43 29.41 -23.23
CA PRO A 19 -4.57 30.19 -24.12
C PRO A 19 -3.23 29.48 -24.41
N ASP A 20 -2.69 28.78 -23.40
CA ASP A 20 -1.44 28.01 -23.51
C ASP A 20 -1.63 26.52 -23.85
N ALA A 21 -2.74 26.12 -24.49
CA ALA A 21 -3.01 24.71 -24.79
C ALA A 21 -1.90 24.05 -25.62
N ALA A 22 -1.31 24.77 -26.58
CA ALA A 22 -0.21 24.26 -27.40
C ALA A 22 1.04 23.95 -26.56
N GLU A 23 1.36 24.79 -25.58
CA GLU A 23 2.52 24.61 -24.71
C GLU A 23 2.31 23.43 -23.74
N ILE A 24 1.09 23.26 -23.23
CA ILE A 24 0.70 22.11 -22.40
C ILE A 24 0.88 20.79 -23.16
N ILE A 25 0.39 20.73 -24.40
CA ILE A 25 0.53 19.55 -25.26
C ILE A 25 2.01 19.26 -25.51
N ARG A 26 2.77 20.27 -25.95
CA ARG A 26 4.21 20.15 -26.22
C ARG A 26 4.97 19.63 -24.99
N GLN A 27 4.66 20.15 -23.80
CA GLN A 27 5.35 19.75 -22.58
C GLN A 27 5.00 18.32 -22.16
N ILE A 28 3.75 17.88 -22.33
CA ILE A 28 3.34 16.50 -22.06
C ILE A 28 3.92 15.53 -23.10
N GLU A 29 3.91 15.90 -24.38
CA GLU A 29 4.58 15.12 -25.44
C GLU A 29 6.08 14.99 -25.18
N PHE A 30 6.74 16.06 -24.71
CA PHE A 30 8.14 16.00 -24.32
C PHE A 30 8.37 15.05 -23.14
N TYR A 31 7.51 15.06 -22.11
CA TYR A 31 7.64 14.13 -20.98
C TYR A 31 7.52 12.67 -21.39
N LEU A 32 6.60 12.37 -22.31
CA LEU A 32 6.39 11.03 -22.84
C LEU A 32 7.24 10.73 -24.09
N SER A 33 8.16 11.62 -24.47
CA SER A 33 9.03 11.43 -25.64
C SER A 33 10.05 10.32 -25.45
N ASP A 34 10.58 9.82 -26.55
CA ASP A 34 11.67 8.83 -26.57
C ASP A 34 12.96 9.34 -25.93
N ASP A 35 13.17 10.66 -25.87
CA ASP A 35 14.36 11.25 -25.28
C ASP A 35 14.30 11.30 -23.74
N ASN A 36 13.11 11.59 -23.17
CA ASN A 36 12.95 11.74 -21.72
C ASN A 36 12.57 10.43 -21.02
N LEU A 37 11.72 9.61 -21.65
CA LEU A 37 11.15 8.43 -21.00
C LEU A 37 12.21 7.39 -20.58
N PRO A 38 13.25 7.06 -21.38
CA PRO A 38 14.30 6.12 -20.97
C PRO A 38 15.16 6.56 -19.78
N GLY A 39 15.23 7.86 -19.52
CA GLY A 39 15.99 8.46 -18.42
C GLY A 39 15.16 8.75 -17.16
N ASP A 40 13.83 8.81 -17.27
CA ASP A 40 12.94 9.19 -16.18
C ASP A 40 12.45 7.97 -15.39
N ALA A 41 13.14 7.66 -14.29
CA ALA A 41 12.77 6.56 -13.40
C ALA A 41 11.34 6.68 -12.82
N HIS A 42 10.80 7.91 -12.64
CA HIS A 42 9.47 8.14 -12.11
C HIS A 42 8.39 7.81 -13.13
N LEU A 43 8.55 8.23 -14.39
CA LEU A 43 7.62 7.89 -15.45
C LEU A 43 7.73 6.41 -15.83
N LEU A 44 8.93 5.86 -15.97
CA LEU A 44 9.14 4.44 -16.29
C LEU A 44 8.48 3.49 -15.29
N ALA A 45 8.53 3.83 -14.01
CA ALA A 45 7.87 3.04 -12.99
C ALA A 45 6.35 2.93 -13.21
N ARG A 46 5.71 3.90 -13.89
CA ARG A 46 4.26 3.99 -14.09
C ARG A 46 3.86 3.47 -15.46
N THR A 47 4.60 3.90 -16.49
CA THR A 47 4.41 3.50 -17.88
C THR A 47 4.90 2.07 -18.15
N GLY A 48 5.69 1.49 -17.25
CA GLY A 48 6.24 0.15 -17.39
C GLY A 48 7.47 0.09 -18.31
N PRO A 49 8.10 -1.08 -18.45
CA PRO A 49 9.32 -1.24 -19.23
C PRO A 49 9.11 -0.99 -20.74
N THR A 50 7.89 -1.15 -21.23
CA THR A 50 7.50 -0.97 -22.63
C THR A 50 7.07 0.47 -22.96
N GLY A 51 6.90 1.33 -21.97
CA GLY A 51 6.51 2.73 -22.18
C GLY A 51 5.10 2.95 -22.73
N ASP A 52 4.24 1.93 -22.72
CA ASP A 52 2.86 1.96 -23.21
C ASP A 52 1.80 2.00 -22.10
N GLY A 53 2.23 1.95 -20.83
CA GLY A 53 1.36 1.98 -19.66
C GLY A 53 0.56 3.28 -19.49
N TRP A 54 -0.58 3.15 -18.82
CA TRP A 54 -1.46 4.26 -18.51
C TRP A 54 -0.89 5.15 -17.39
N VAL A 55 -0.72 6.44 -17.68
CA VAL A 55 -0.29 7.46 -16.72
C VAL A 55 -1.45 8.38 -16.37
N SER A 56 -1.64 8.70 -15.09
CA SER A 56 -2.75 9.56 -14.67
C SER A 56 -2.47 11.04 -15.00
N ILE A 57 -3.48 11.74 -15.51
CA ILE A 57 -3.37 13.16 -15.88
C ILE A 57 -3.02 14.03 -14.67
N ASN A 58 -3.57 13.69 -13.50
CA ASN A 58 -3.31 14.44 -12.27
C ASN A 58 -1.84 14.38 -11.84
N GLU A 59 -1.17 13.25 -12.07
CA GLU A 59 0.25 13.08 -11.77
C GLU A 59 1.12 13.96 -12.66
N LEU A 60 0.81 14.03 -13.96
CA LEU A 60 1.51 14.90 -14.91
C LEU A 60 1.38 16.38 -14.51
N PHE A 61 0.18 16.83 -14.09
CA PHE A 61 -0.02 18.18 -13.53
C PHE A 61 0.66 18.41 -12.17
N GLY A 62 1.17 17.35 -11.53
CA GLY A 62 2.00 17.41 -10.34
C GLY A 62 3.48 17.73 -10.63
N PHE A 63 3.93 17.73 -11.88
CA PHE A 63 5.32 18.02 -12.25
C PHE A 63 5.64 19.51 -12.21
N LYS A 64 6.90 19.86 -11.90
CA LYS A 64 7.35 21.25 -11.68
C LYS A 64 6.93 22.20 -12.81
N LYS A 65 7.07 21.78 -14.08
CA LYS A 65 6.70 22.61 -15.24
C LYS A 65 5.19 22.64 -15.52
N MET A 66 4.45 21.61 -15.10
CA MET A 66 3.00 21.52 -15.33
C MET A 66 2.15 22.18 -14.23
N ARG A 67 2.72 22.39 -13.04
CA ARG A 67 2.01 22.98 -11.89
C ARG A 67 1.50 24.41 -12.14
N ASN A 68 2.15 25.14 -13.03
CA ASN A 68 1.82 26.52 -13.36
C ASN A 68 0.59 26.63 -14.28
N TYR A 69 0.28 25.58 -15.04
CA TYR A 69 -0.88 25.56 -15.93
C TYR A 69 -2.13 25.12 -15.16
N LYS A 70 -2.89 26.11 -14.68
CA LYS A 70 -4.23 25.96 -14.11
C LYS A 70 -5.18 26.84 -14.93
N PRO A 71 -6.42 26.41 -15.23
CA PRO A 71 -7.18 25.30 -14.66
C PRO A 71 -7.03 23.93 -15.36
N ARG A 72 -7.07 22.84 -14.56
CA ARG A 72 -6.89 21.44 -15.01
C ARG A 72 -7.98 20.94 -15.97
N THR A 73 -9.15 21.56 -15.97
CA THR A 73 -10.29 21.19 -16.84
C THR A 73 -10.00 21.54 -18.29
N LEU A 74 -9.53 22.77 -18.55
CA LEU A 74 -9.22 23.24 -19.90
C LEU A 74 -7.99 22.52 -20.46
N ALA A 75 -7.02 22.20 -19.60
CA ALA A 75 -5.84 21.44 -19.98
C ALA A 75 -6.17 19.99 -20.38
N LYS A 76 -7.20 19.36 -19.80
CA LYS A 76 -7.70 18.05 -20.25
C LYS A 76 -8.35 18.12 -21.62
N GLN A 77 -9.06 19.21 -21.93
CA GLN A 77 -9.66 19.42 -23.24
C GLN A 77 -8.59 19.64 -24.31
N ALA A 78 -7.52 20.38 -23.98
CA ALA A 78 -6.37 20.55 -24.87
C ALA A 78 -5.71 19.20 -25.23
N LEU A 79 -5.59 18.28 -24.28
CA LEU A 79 -4.97 16.97 -24.50
C LEU A 79 -5.78 16.06 -25.45
N LEU A 80 -7.07 16.34 -25.63
CA LEU A 80 -7.90 15.60 -26.59
C LEU A 80 -7.50 15.90 -28.05
N MET A 81 -6.82 17.01 -28.30
CA MET A 81 -6.43 17.49 -29.63
C MET A 81 -5.05 16.96 -30.09
N SER A 82 -4.34 16.18 -29.27
CA SER A 82 -2.98 15.71 -29.62
C SER A 82 -3.00 14.42 -30.44
N ASP A 83 -2.20 14.35 -31.49
CA ASP A 83 -2.14 13.18 -32.40
C ASP A 83 -1.28 12.01 -31.89
N LYS A 84 -0.35 12.28 -30.97
CA LYS A 84 0.66 11.32 -30.48
C LYS A 84 0.28 10.60 -29.17
N LEU A 85 -0.76 11.06 -28.49
CA LEU A 85 -1.19 10.56 -27.18
C LEU A 85 -2.61 10.01 -27.27
N ILE A 86 -2.87 8.93 -26.54
CA ILE A 86 -4.22 8.38 -26.38
C ILE A 86 -4.71 8.76 -24.99
N VAL A 87 -5.78 9.54 -24.95
CA VAL A 87 -6.43 9.98 -23.71
C VAL A 87 -7.65 9.11 -23.44
N ASN A 88 -7.67 8.42 -22.30
CA ASN A 88 -8.83 7.65 -21.82
C ASN A 88 -9.34 8.30 -20.52
N GLY A 89 -10.07 9.41 -20.68
CA GLY A 89 -10.69 10.17 -19.60
C GLY A 89 -9.68 10.78 -18.62
N LYS A 90 -9.27 10.01 -17.61
CA LYS A 90 -8.32 10.42 -16.55
C LYS A 90 -6.89 9.92 -16.78
N PHE A 91 -6.68 9.08 -17.79
CA PHE A 91 -5.39 8.47 -18.09
C PHE A 91 -4.91 8.85 -19.50
N ILE A 92 -3.59 8.95 -19.65
CA ILE A 92 -2.89 9.20 -20.91
C ILE A 92 -1.89 8.08 -21.12
N ARG A 93 -1.79 7.59 -22.35
CA ARG A 93 -0.73 6.69 -22.78
C ARG A 93 -0.15 7.17 -24.10
N ARG A 94 1.04 6.68 -24.43
CA ARG A 94 1.61 6.83 -25.76
C ARG A 94 0.84 5.99 -26.77
N LYS A 95 0.70 6.52 -28.00
CA LYS A 95 0.14 5.77 -29.12
C LYS A 95 1.15 4.77 -29.68
N ASP A 96 2.39 5.21 -29.84
CA ASP A 96 3.49 4.40 -30.37
C ASP A 96 4.41 3.91 -29.25
N PRO A 97 4.79 2.62 -29.27
CA PRO A 97 5.69 2.05 -28.27
C PRO A 97 7.07 2.68 -28.34
N LEU A 98 7.84 2.56 -27.25
CA LEU A 98 9.23 3.02 -27.22
C LEU A 98 10.07 2.26 -28.26
N THR A 99 10.78 3.01 -29.10
CA THR A 99 11.75 2.44 -30.06
C THR A 99 13.15 2.32 -29.45
N VAL A 100 13.42 3.08 -28.39
CA VAL A 100 14.75 3.22 -27.77
C VAL A 100 14.87 2.32 -26.52
N PRO A 101 16.01 1.64 -26.31
CA PRO A 101 16.25 0.86 -25.11
C PRO A 101 16.34 1.73 -23.85
N LEU A 102 15.90 1.17 -22.72
CA LEU A 102 15.88 1.84 -21.42
C LEU A 102 17.30 2.10 -20.92
N HIS A 103 17.56 3.33 -20.45
CA HIS A 103 18.85 3.70 -19.86
C HIS A 103 18.85 3.53 -18.33
N VAL A 104 17.68 3.66 -17.69
CA VAL A 104 17.51 3.61 -16.23
C VAL A 104 16.55 2.49 -15.84
N THR A 105 16.87 1.79 -14.74
CA THR A 105 15.95 0.82 -14.14
C THR A 105 14.74 1.55 -13.54
N PRO A 106 13.50 1.10 -13.82
CA PRO A 106 12.30 1.76 -13.30
C PRO A 106 12.32 1.78 -11.76
N ALA A 107 11.95 2.91 -11.15
CA ALA A 107 11.82 3.01 -9.70
C ALA A 107 10.68 2.10 -9.21
N ILE A 108 11.01 0.92 -8.70
CA ILE A 108 10.01 -0.02 -8.19
C ILE A 108 9.29 0.64 -7.02
N ASN A 109 8.00 0.93 -7.20
CA ASN A 109 7.17 1.39 -6.11
C ASN A 109 6.70 0.17 -5.33
N ASP A 110 7.36 -0.12 -4.21
CA ASP A 110 7.11 -1.28 -3.35
C ASP A 110 5.62 -1.47 -3.03
N ASP A 111 4.87 -0.39 -2.84
CA ASP A 111 3.45 -0.47 -2.50
C ASP A 111 2.60 -1.00 -3.65
N ARG A 112 2.98 -0.72 -4.90
CA ARG A 112 2.31 -1.30 -6.07
C ARG A 112 2.64 -2.77 -6.22
N VAL A 113 3.88 -3.17 -5.96
CA VAL A 113 4.29 -4.59 -5.96
C VAL A 113 3.50 -5.35 -4.90
N LYS A 114 3.47 -4.83 -3.66
CA LYS A 114 2.68 -5.40 -2.56
C LYS A 114 1.19 -5.49 -2.91
N SER A 115 0.63 -4.44 -3.51
CA SER A 115 -0.79 -4.43 -3.90
C SER A 115 -1.09 -5.44 -5.01
N LYS A 116 -0.20 -5.56 -6.01
CA LYS A 116 -0.34 -6.57 -7.07
C LYS A 116 -0.29 -7.98 -6.51
N LEU A 117 0.65 -8.26 -5.60
CA LEU A 117 0.76 -9.55 -4.92
C LEU A 117 -0.51 -9.91 -4.13
N VAL A 118 -1.17 -8.94 -3.50
CA VAL A 118 -2.43 -9.15 -2.77
C VAL A 118 -3.60 -9.38 -3.74
N ILE A 119 -3.61 -8.74 -4.91
CA ILE A 119 -4.61 -9.00 -5.95
C ILE A 119 -4.43 -10.43 -6.51
N ASP A 120 -3.19 -10.81 -6.82
CA ASP A 120 -2.85 -12.13 -7.35
C ASP A 120 -3.12 -13.23 -6.32
N LYS A 121 -2.98 -12.93 -5.02
CA LYS A 121 -3.20 -13.85 -3.89
C LYS A 121 -4.28 -13.31 -2.96
N PRO A 122 -5.58 -13.49 -3.28
CA PRO A 122 -6.68 -12.92 -2.51
C PRO A 122 -6.79 -13.45 -1.06
N TRP A 123 -6.17 -14.60 -0.75
CA TRP A 123 -6.08 -15.13 0.61
C TRP A 123 -4.95 -14.50 1.45
N LEU A 124 -4.10 -13.67 0.84
CA LEU A 124 -2.97 -13.04 1.50
C LEU A 124 -3.30 -11.58 1.84
N THR A 125 -3.40 -11.25 3.13
CA THR A 125 -3.58 -9.86 3.53
C THR A 125 -2.26 -9.10 3.48
N LYS A 126 -2.29 -7.76 3.34
CA LYS A 126 -1.09 -6.89 3.39
C LYS A 126 -0.20 -7.18 4.61
N GLY A 127 -0.82 -7.53 5.74
CA GLY A 127 -0.11 -7.87 6.97
C GLY A 127 0.68 -9.17 6.93
N MET A 128 0.35 -10.08 6.00
CA MET A 128 1.04 -11.37 5.78
C MET A 128 2.18 -11.29 4.75
N LEU A 129 2.41 -10.11 4.14
CA LEU A 129 3.59 -9.89 3.30
C LEU A 129 4.84 -9.62 4.14
N LYS A 130 4.68 -9.33 5.44
CA LYS A 130 5.78 -9.24 6.40
C LYS A 130 6.18 -10.65 6.84
N PRO A 131 7.44 -10.87 7.27
CA PRO A 131 7.86 -12.16 7.78
C PRO A 131 6.97 -12.59 8.94
N THR A 132 6.46 -13.81 8.88
CA THR A 132 5.43 -14.32 9.78
C THR A 132 5.99 -15.16 10.94
N GLY A 133 7.27 -15.53 10.87
CA GLY A 133 7.90 -16.44 11.82
C GLY A 133 7.59 -17.92 11.57
N PHE A 134 6.97 -18.26 10.43
CA PHE A 134 6.69 -19.64 9.98
C PHE A 134 7.52 -20.02 8.73
N GLU A 135 8.55 -19.23 8.42
CA GLU A 135 9.45 -19.50 7.30
C GLU A 135 10.43 -20.62 7.69
N GLU A 136 10.95 -21.37 6.71
CA GLU A 136 11.79 -22.56 6.93
C GLU A 136 13.09 -22.24 7.71
N GLY A 137 13.57 -20.99 7.65
CA GLY A 137 14.72 -20.50 8.43
C GLY A 137 14.37 -19.66 9.65
N ALA A 138 13.09 -19.54 10.01
CA ALA A 138 12.64 -18.73 11.14
C ALA A 138 13.03 -19.38 12.48
N THR A 139 14.27 -19.12 12.90
CA THR A 139 14.81 -19.57 14.19
C THR A 139 14.85 -18.40 15.17
N GLU A 140 14.56 -18.68 16.44
CA GLU A 140 14.80 -17.70 17.49
C GLU A 140 16.31 -17.61 17.72
N GLY A 141 16.88 -16.42 17.54
CA GLY A 141 18.30 -16.19 17.78
C GLY A 141 18.70 -16.51 19.23
N PRO A 142 20.01 -16.68 19.51
CA PRO A 142 20.49 -16.95 20.85
C PRO A 142 20.07 -15.84 21.80
N LEU A 143 19.52 -16.23 22.96
CA LEU A 143 19.00 -15.29 23.94
C LEU A 143 20.16 -14.56 24.62
N LYS A 144 20.06 -13.23 24.76
CA LYS A 144 21.07 -12.49 25.52
C LYS A 144 21.03 -12.90 27.00
N PRO A 145 22.16 -12.88 27.73
CA PRO A 145 22.19 -13.24 29.15
C PRO A 145 21.21 -12.42 30.01
N GLU A 146 21.04 -11.14 29.70
CA GLU A 146 20.10 -10.25 30.39
C GLU A 146 18.64 -10.64 30.13
N GLU A 147 18.29 -10.88 28.86
CA GLU A 147 16.97 -11.35 28.45
C GLU A 147 16.64 -12.73 29.04
N TYR A 148 17.65 -13.59 29.19
CA TYR A 148 17.51 -14.87 29.87
C TYR A 148 17.17 -14.71 31.34
N ALA A 149 17.89 -13.84 32.06
CA ALA A 149 17.63 -13.58 33.47
C ALA A 149 16.23 -12.98 33.69
N ALA A 150 15.78 -12.09 32.81
CA ALA A 150 14.42 -11.56 32.83
C ALA A 150 13.39 -12.68 32.59
N GLN A 151 13.52 -13.44 31.51
CA GLN A 151 12.59 -14.53 31.20
C GLN A 151 12.54 -15.60 32.28
N ARG A 152 13.68 -15.91 32.91
CA ARG A 152 13.76 -16.91 33.97
C ARG A 152 12.85 -16.56 35.15
N LYS A 153 12.72 -15.27 35.50
CA LYS A 153 11.83 -14.78 36.55
C LYS A 153 10.34 -15.00 36.20
N LEU A 154 9.97 -14.87 34.93
CA LEU A 154 8.58 -15.07 34.48
C LEU A 154 8.20 -16.55 34.38
N PHE A 155 9.17 -17.46 34.46
CA PHE A 155 8.97 -18.91 34.51
C PHE A 155 9.41 -19.51 35.85
N ASP A 156 9.32 -18.74 36.94
CA ASP A 156 9.65 -19.22 38.28
C ASP A 156 8.67 -20.35 38.70
N PRO A 157 9.16 -21.53 39.14
CA PRO A 157 8.32 -22.60 39.67
C PRO A 157 7.35 -22.18 40.79
N GLU A 158 7.70 -21.15 41.56
CA GLU A 158 6.87 -20.62 42.65
C GLU A 158 5.65 -19.84 42.15
N MET A 159 5.65 -19.38 40.90
CA MET A 159 4.48 -18.75 40.28
C MET A 159 3.41 -19.79 39.94
N ASP A 160 2.15 -19.35 39.80
CA ASP A 160 1.10 -20.26 39.35
C ASP A 160 1.38 -20.76 37.92
N PHE A 161 1.06 -22.03 37.66
CA PHE A 161 1.23 -22.62 36.33
C PHE A 161 0.46 -21.84 35.26
N THR A 162 -0.73 -21.35 35.60
CA THR A 162 -1.62 -20.57 34.72
C THR A 162 -0.91 -19.32 34.22
N ILE A 163 -0.24 -18.59 35.11
CA ILE A 163 0.50 -17.36 34.76
C ILE A 163 1.71 -17.68 33.87
N ARG A 164 2.44 -18.77 34.16
CA ARG A 164 3.58 -19.18 33.33
C ARG A 164 3.17 -19.56 31.92
N ILE A 165 2.08 -20.33 31.77
CA ILE A 165 1.59 -20.73 30.44
C ILE A 165 1.00 -19.54 29.68
N GLU A 166 0.37 -18.59 30.38
CA GLU A 166 -0.10 -17.33 29.78
C GLU A 166 1.02 -16.51 29.17
N TYR A 167 2.11 -16.35 29.92
CA TYR A 167 3.29 -15.67 29.41
C TYR A 167 3.91 -16.40 28.21
N ALA A 168 3.99 -17.73 28.26
CA ALA A 168 4.49 -18.53 27.14
C ALA A 168 3.67 -18.31 25.85
N VAL A 169 2.34 -18.35 25.95
CA VAL A 169 1.43 -18.14 24.82
C VAL A 169 1.53 -16.72 24.28
N THR A 170 1.56 -15.72 25.16
CA THR A 170 1.69 -14.30 24.79
C THR A 170 3.00 -14.04 24.05
N LYS A 171 4.10 -14.55 24.58
CA LYS A 171 5.42 -14.47 23.95
C LYS A 171 5.43 -15.18 22.59
N TYR A 172 4.83 -16.36 22.49
CA TYR A 172 4.74 -17.12 21.24
C TYR A 172 4.01 -16.33 20.14
N LEU A 173 2.90 -15.67 20.49
CA LEU A 173 2.10 -14.86 19.56
C LEU A 173 2.72 -13.50 19.25
N SER A 174 3.51 -12.92 20.16
CA SER A 174 4.24 -11.66 19.87
C SER A 174 5.28 -11.82 18.76
N LYS A 175 5.86 -13.01 18.61
CA LYS A 175 6.92 -13.32 17.64
C LYS A 175 6.40 -13.86 16.32
N ARG A 176 5.12 -14.24 16.24
CA ARG A 176 4.54 -14.94 15.09
C ARG A 176 3.29 -14.26 14.61
N LYS A 177 3.12 -14.20 13.29
CA LYS A 177 1.96 -13.59 12.68
C LYS A 177 1.19 -14.62 11.86
N MET A 178 0.00 -14.96 12.33
CA MET A 178 -0.86 -15.94 11.66
C MET A 178 -1.90 -15.26 10.78
N HIS A 179 -2.38 -15.98 9.77
CA HIS A 179 -3.55 -15.58 9.02
C HIS A 179 -4.79 -15.60 9.93
N GLN A 180 -5.75 -14.70 9.71
CA GLN A 180 -6.95 -14.52 10.55
C GLN A 180 -7.71 -15.83 10.81
N LYS A 181 -7.90 -16.66 9.77
CA LYS A 181 -8.56 -17.96 9.90
C LYS A 181 -7.79 -18.91 10.83
N THR A 182 -6.47 -18.97 10.70
CA THR A 182 -5.61 -19.83 11.52
C THR A 182 -5.54 -19.32 12.96
N ALA A 183 -5.44 -17.99 13.15
CA ALA A 183 -5.47 -17.36 14.46
C ALA A 183 -6.78 -17.69 15.20
N ASN A 184 -7.93 -17.62 14.52
CA ASN A 184 -9.22 -17.98 15.11
C ASN A 184 -9.30 -19.45 15.54
N ILE A 185 -8.73 -20.37 14.75
CA ILE A 185 -8.65 -21.79 15.12
C ILE A 185 -7.75 -21.96 16.34
N PHE A 186 -6.60 -21.29 16.35
CA PHE A 186 -5.65 -21.34 17.47
C PHE A 186 -6.27 -20.80 18.77
N ILE A 187 -6.99 -19.67 18.72
CA ILE A 187 -7.69 -19.11 19.88
C ILE A 187 -8.74 -20.09 20.41
N LYS A 188 -9.54 -20.71 19.52
CA LYS A 188 -10.51 -21.74 19.92
C LYS A 188 -9.84 -22.96 20.57
N PHE A 189 -8.66 -23.34 20.09
CA PHE A 189 -7.88 -24.42 20.67
C PHE A 189 -7.38 -24.08 22.08
N LEU A 190 -6.88 -22.85 22.29
CA LEU A 190 -6.50 -22.36 23.61
C LEU A 190 -7.69 -22.34 24.56
N LEU A 191 -8.82 -21.78 24.11
CA LEU A 191 -10.06 -21.74 24.90
C LEU A 191 -10.54 -23.14 25.29
N PHE A 192 -10.48 -24.10 24.35
CA PHE A 192 -10.79 -25.50 24.64
C PHE A 192 -9.87 -26.09 25.72
N GLY A 193 -8.61 -25.67 25.76
CA GLY A 193 -7.65 -26.03 26.79
C GLY A 193 -7.87 -25.35 28.15
N GLY A 194 -8.96 -24.60 28.33
CA GLY A 194 -9.25 -23.86 29.57
C GLY A 194 -8.49 -22.55 29.68
N PHE A 195 -7.89 -22.08 28.58
CA PHE A 195 -7.18 -20.81 28.52
C PHE A 195 -8.13 -19.73 28.04
N ASP A 196 -8.79 -19.05 28.98
CA ASP A 196 -9.61 -17.86 28.68
C ASP A 196 -8.67 -16.65 28.56
N GLY A 197 -7.80 -16.68 27.55
CA GLY A 197 -7.02 -15.52 27.16
C GLY A 197 -8.01 -14.47 26.67
N GLY A 198 -8.46 -13.61 27.59
CA GLY A 198 -9.56 -12.68 27.38
C GLY A 198 -9.40 -11.96 26.05
N GLN A 199 -10.52 -11.68 25.38
CA GLN A 199 -10.56 -11.05 24.05
C GLN A 199 -9.60 -9.84 23.89
N ASN A 200 -9.27 -9.16 25.00
CA ASN A 200 -8.39 -8.00 25.06
C ASN A 200 -6.88 -8.29 25.02
N MET A 201 -6.42 -9.53 25.24
CA MET A 201 -4.98 -9.84 25.19
C MET A 201 -4.44 -9.90 23.75
N PHE A 202 -5.32 -10.14 22.77
CA PHE A 202 -4.93 -10.42 21.38
C PHE A 202 -5.42 -9.41 20.34
N THR A 203 -6.49 -8.66 20.61
CA THR A 203 -6.91 -7.54 19.75
C THR A 203 -6.40 -6.23 20.35
N GLY A 204 -5.30 -5.74 19.78
CA GLY A 204 -4.63 -4.50 20.17
C GLY A 204 -5.60 -3.32 20.32
N GLY A 205 -5.63 -2.77 21.53
CA GLY A 205 -6.44 -1.62 21.90
C GLY A 205 -5.89 -0.93 23.15
N LEU A 206 -4.59 -0.63 23.19
CA LEU A 206 -4.05 0.43 24.03
C LEU A 206 -3.49 1.50 23.11
N ASP A 207 -3.87 2.75 23.40
CA ASP A 207 -3.53 3.93 22.62
C ASP A 207 -2.00 4.04 22.45
N GLU A 208 -1.53 4.31 21.24
CA GLU A 208 -0.11 4.20 20.84
C GLU A 208 0.78 5.12 21.69
N LYS A 209 0.22 6.23 22.18
CA LYS A 209 0.88 7.18 23.08
C LYS A 209 1.03 6.70 24.52
N ALA A 210 0.15 5.81 25.00
CA ALA A 210 0.25 5.23 26.33
C ALA A 210 1.27 4.09 26.40
N MET A 211 1.78 3.62 25.25
CA MET A 211 2.75 2.53 25.12
C MET A 211 4.20 3.01 24.94
N GLU A 212 4.42 4.31 24.73
CA GLU A 212 5.77 4.88 24.61
C GLU A 212 6.47 5.07 25.96
N GLU A 213 5.71 5.13 27.05
CA GLU A 213 6.25 5.34 28.41
C GLU A 213 6.58 4.06 29.19
N TYR A 214 6.11 2.89 28.74
CA TYR A 214 6.33 1.62 29.42
C TYR A 214 7.31 0.74 28.65
N ASP A 215 8.15 0.01 29.38
CA ASP A 215 9.06 -0.95 28.74
C ASP A 215 8.27 -2.13 28.15
N LYS A 216 8.80 -2.78 27.12
CA LYS A 216 8.13 -3.90 26.42
C LYS A 216 7.69 -5.02 27.36
N ASP A 217 8.47 -5.22 28.42
CA ASP A 217 8.21 -6.23 29.44
C ASP A 217 7.11 -5.80 30.44
N GLU A 218 7.03 -4.52 30.80
CA GLU A 218 5.95 -3.96 31.62
C GLU A 218 4.62 -3.98 30.87
N ILE A 219 4.65 -3.68 29.57
CA ILE A 219 3.51 -3.78 28.66
C ILE A 219 3.02 -5.23 28.56
N MET A 220 3.93 -6.20 28.56
CA MET A 220 3.56 -7.62 28.56
C MET A 220 2.94 -8.05 29.89
N GLN A 221 3.46 -7.59 31.04
CA GLN A 221 2.90 -7.90 32.36
C GLN A 221 1.53 -7.25 32.58
N MET A 222 1.35 -5.99 32.15
CA MET A 222 0.07 -5.27 32.20
C MET A 222 -1.01 -5.90 31.31
N LYS A 223 -0.63 -6.72 30.33
CA LYS A 223 -1.57 -7.48 29.49
C LYS A 223 -1.94 -8.84 30.07
N VAL A 224 -1.13 -9.39 30.99
CA VAL A 224 -1.30 -10.73 31.58
C VAL A 224 -2.17 -10.68 32.84
N CYS A 225 -2.06 -9.62 33.63
CA CYS A 225 -3.08 -9.30 34.62
C CYS A 225 -4.17 -8.47 33.95
N TRP A 226 -5.45 -8.74 34.26
CA TRP A 226 -6.69 -8.09 33.79
C TRP A 226 -7.42 -8.76 32.62
#